data_AF-A0A2N1QNB7-F1
#
_entry.id   AF-A0A2N1QNB7-F1
#
_cell.length_a   1.000
_cell.length_b   1.000
_cell.length_c   1.000
_cell.angle_alpha   90.00
_cell.angle_beta   90.00
_cell.angle_gamma   90.00
#
_symmetry.space_group_name_H-M   'P 1'
#
loop_
_entity.id
_entity.type
_entity.pdbx_description
1 polymer ?
#
loop_
_entity_poly.entity_id
_entity_poly.type
_entity_poly.pdbx_seq_one_letter_code
_entity_poly.pdbx_strand_id
1 'polypeptide(L)'
;FTGIEDVFENKFGGFYNCFTDDVYDVERTSGDLGSRWELMGIGLKFYSTCRSKHTTIGALRKFRDEHPEITPDDIVKVVAHTTSITHKYSVDADAITSVVAAQLSHPYVCSVTLLEGNAFIDQFTEEKIKDPKILEFAKKVEVVSDEEIEKLPRHLRYTVKVDVHLKDGRVFNLQESFPKGHPKNPFTHEELLWKFKALAGKAFPDEKKTEKIIDAVLHMEDLKNFNDFTELLSARG
;
A
#
# COMPACT_ATOMS: atom_id res chain seq x y z
N PHE A 1 -40.84 -2.47 12.12
CA PHE A 1 -39.94 -3.42 12.79
C PHE A 1 -39.26 -2.69 13.93
N THR A 2 -39.24 -3.25 15.13
CA THR A 2 -38.46 -2.75 16.26
C THR A 2 -37.25 -3.67 16.43
N GLY A 3 -36.05 -3.08 16.50
CA GLY A 3 -34.80 -3.83 16.63
C GLY A 3 -34.56 -4.38 18.04
N ILE A 4 -33.50 -5.16 18.21
CA ILE A 4 -33.02 -5.64 19.51
C ILE A 4 -32.26 -4.48 20.18
N GLU A 5 -32.66 -4.10 21.40
CA GLU A 5 -32.11 -2.94 22.11
C GLU A 5 -30.66 -3.15 22.57
N ASP A 6 -30.28 -4.39 22.89
CA ASP A 6 -28.96 -4.77 23.42
C ASP A 6 -28.11 -5.56 22.39
N VAL A 7 -28.25 -5.24 21.11
CA VAL A 7 -27.65 -6.01 19.99
C VAL A 7 -26.12 -6.21 20.11
N PHE A 8 -25.40 -5.34 20.81
CA PHE A 8 -23.97 -5.48 21.02
C PHE A 8 -23.64 -6.42 22.20
N GLU A 9 -24.30 -6.23 23.34
CA GLU A 9 -23.98 -6.88 24.62
C GLU A 9 -24.79 -8.16 24.89
N ASN A 10 -25.84 -8.44 24.11
CA ASN A 10 -26.75 -9.55 24.38
C ASN A 10 -25.99 -10.87 24.56
N LYS A 11 -26.17 -11.52 25.71
CA LYS A 11 -25.45 -12.76 26.07
C LYS A 11 -25.67 -13.88 25.07
N PHE A 12 -26.84 -13.93 24.42
CA PHE A 12 -27.17 -14.92 23.43
C PHE A 12 -27.24 -14.26 22.04
N GLY A 13 -26.12 -14.30 21.32
CA GLY A 13 -26.07 -13.84 19.92
C GLY A 13 -25.80 -12.34 19.74
N GLY A 14 -25.45 -11.62 20.80
CA GLY A 14 -24.95 -10.25 20.70
C GLY A 14 -23.59 -10.18 20.02
N PHE A 15 -23.31 -9.07 19.35
CA PHE A 15 -22.10 -8.88 18.54
C PHE A 15 -20.81 -9.23 19.31
N TYR A 16 -20.64 -8.74 20.55
CA TYR A 16 -19.40 -9.01 21.30
C TYR A 16 -19.22 -10.50 21.60
N ASN A 17 -20.29 -11.18 22.02
CA ASN A 17 -20.27 -12.59 22.39
C ASN A 17 -20.11 -13.52 21.16
N CYS A 18 -20.47 -13.04 19.97
CA CYS A 18 -20.29 -13.80 18.73
C CYS A 18 -18.86 -13.73 18.17
N PHE A 19 -18.13 -12.64 18.42
CA PHE A 19 -16.83 -12.37 17.77
C PHE A 19 -15.65 -12.32 18.74
N THR A 20 -15.90 -12.42 20.05
CA THR A 20 -14.87 -12.36 21.08
C THR A 20 -15.15 -13.39 22.18
N ASP A 21 -14.09 -13.90 22.80
CA ASP A 21 -14.19 -14.76 23.99
C ASP A 21 -14.36 -13.89 25.26
N ASP A 22 -15.43 -13.07 25.30
CA ASP A 22 -15.72 -12.08 26.35
C ASP A 22 -14.64 -10.99 26.55
N VAL A 23 -13.73 -10.84 25.58
CA VAL A 23 -12.69 -9.80 25.57
C VAL A 23 -13.03 -8.77 24.50
N TYR A 24 -13.71 -7.71 24.91
CA TYR A 24 -14.05 -6.56 24.05
C TYR A 24 -13.78 -5.25 24.76
N ASP A 25 -13.67 -4.19 23.96
CA ASP A 25 -13.41 -2.83 24.42
C ASP A 25 -14.51 -1.92 23.85
N VAL A 26 -15.45 -1.52 24.70
CA VAL A 26 -16.61 -0.70 24.33
C VAL A 26 -16.15 0.67 23.82
N GLU A 27 -15.04 1.21 24.33
CA GLU A 27 -14.51 2.49 23.86
C GLU A 27 -14.08 2.42 22.39
N ARG A 28 -13.72 1.24 21.89
CA ARG A 28 -13.34 1.05 20.47
C ARG A 28 -14.54 0.88 19.54
N THR A 29 -15.73 0.57 20.06
CA THR A 29 -16.93 0.36 19.25
C THR A 29 -17.88 1.55 19.29
N SER A 30 -18.07 2.17 20.45
CA SER A 30 -19.03 3.28 20.65
C SER A 30 -18.48 4.46 21.44
N GLY A 31 -17.21 4.43 21.85
CA GLY A 31 -16.55 5.57 22.50
C GLY A 31 -16.42 6.77 21.55
N ASP A 32 -16.49 7.98 22.11
CA ASP A 32 -16.26 9.25 21.41
C ASP A 32 -17.11 9.49 20.14
N LEU A 33 -18.33 8.93 20.08
CA LEU A 33 -19.24 9.20 18.96
C LEU A 33 -19.55 10.70 18.86
N GLY A 34 -19.34 11.27 17.67
CA GLY A 34 -19.51 12.70 17.40
C GLY A 34 -18.25 13.55 17.63
N SER A 35 -17.19 13.00 18.23
CA SER A 35 -15.91 13.69 18.43
C SER A 35 -14.72 12.99 17.77
N ARG A 36 -14.70 11.66 17.74
CA ARG A 36 -13.67 10.85 17.07
C ARG A 36 -14.16 10.36 15.71
N TRP A 37 -13.49 10.83 14.65
CA TRP A 37 -13.76 10.41 13.27
C TRP A 37 -12.69 9.43 12.78
N GLU A 38 -13.00 8.13 12.81
CA GLU A 38 -12.06 7.06 12.41
C GLU A 38 -11.56 7.22 10.96
N LEU A 39 -12.34 7.88 10.09
CA LEU A 39 -11.96 8.21 8.71
C LEU A 39 -10.62 8.97 8.65
N MET A 40 -10.34 9.85 9.62
CA MET A 40 -9.12 10.65 9.67
C MET A 40 -7.86 9.81 9.97
N GLY A 41 -8.05 8.61 10.54
CA GLY A 41 -6.98 7.65 10.80
C GLY A 41 -6.69 6.70 9.63
N ILE A 42 -7.52 6.70 8.59
CA ILE A 42 -7.38 5.78 7.45
C ILE A 42 -6.21 6.23 6.57
N GLY A 43 -5.28 5.31 6.31
CA GLY A 43 -4.25 5.52 5.30
C GLY A 43 -4.60 4.86 3.98
N LEU A 44 -4.37 5.56 2.87
CA LEU A 44 -4.61 5.09 1.51
C LEU A 44 -3.36 4.38 0.95
N LYS A 45 -3.55 3.33 0.15
CA LYS A 45 -2.42 2.66 -0.53
C LYS A 45 -1.97 3.47 -1.75
N PHE A 46 -0.69 3.78 -1.86
CA PHE A 46 -0.15 4.39 -3.08
C PHE A 46 0.12 3.35 -4.17
N TYR A 47 0.91 2.33 -3.82
CA TYR A 47 1.36 1.27 -4.72
C TYR A 47 0.35 0.12 -4.83
N SER A 48 0.39 -0.60 -5.95
CA SER A 48 -0.52 -1.70 -6.29
C SER A 48 -0.14 -3.03 -5.64
N THR A 49 0.36 -3.00 -4.40
CA THR A 49 0.88 -4.17 -3.66
C THR A 49 0.34 -4.22 -2.22
N CYS A 50 0.60 -5.31 -1.49
CA CYS A 50 0.28 -5.40 -0.07
C CYS A 50 0.98 -4.29 0.74
N ARG A 51 0.26 -3.72 1.72
CA ARG A 51 0.71 -2.51 2.45
C ARG A 51 2.05 -2.68 3.15
N SER A 52 2.40 -3.90 3.58
CA SER A 52 3.67 -4.18 4.25
C SER A 52 4.91 -3.96 3.38
N LYS A 53 4.74 -3.83 2.07
CA LYS A 53 5.83 -3.60 1.10
C LYS A 53 6.01 -2.12 0.72
N HIS A 54 5.08 -1.26 1.13
CA HIS A 54 5.06 0.14 0.68
C HIS A 54 6.23 0.94 1.25
N THR A 55 6.69 0.63 2.46
CA THR A 55 7.88 1.24 3.07
C THR A 55 9.15 0.80 2.34
N THR A 56 9.24 -0.46 1.91
CA THR A 56 10.35 -0.96 1.06
C THR A 56 10.42 -0.20 -0.27
N ILE A 57 9.28 -0.04 -0.94
CA ILE A 57 9.21 0.72 -2.20
C ILE A 57 9.59 2.19 -1.96
N GLY A 58 9.08 2.81 -0.89
CA GLY A 58 9.43 4.20 -0.53
C GLY A 58 10.93 4.38 -0.31
N ALA A 59 11.55 3.50 0.48
CA ALA A 59 12.98 3.52 0.74
C ALA A 59 13.81 3.35 -0.55
N LEU A 60 13.47 2.38 -1.40
CA LEU A 60 14.19 2.12 -2.65
C LEU A 60 14.01 3.25 -3.68
N ARG A 61 12.83 3.88 -3.75
CA ARG A 61 12.63 5.05 -4.61
C ARG A 61 13.48 6.22 -4.15
N LYS A 62 13.48 6.52 -2.84
CA LYS A 62 14.33 7.56 -2.27
C LYS A 62 15.81 7.30 -2.58
N PHE A 63 16.28 6.07 -2.39
CA PHE A 63 17.64 5.65 -2.75
C PHE A 63 17.97 5.94 -4.23
N ARG A 64 17.05 5.61 -5.14
CA ARG A 64 17.25 5.91 -6.57
C ARG A 64 17.30 7.41 -6.88
N ASP A 65 16.46 8.19 -6.22
CA ASP A 65 16.40 9.64 -6.43
C ASP A 65 17.67 10.32 -5.89
N GLU A 66 18.21 9.83 -4.76
CA GLU A 66 19.44 10.32 -4.14
C GLU A 66 20.72 9.84 -4.84
N HIS A 67 20.66 8.71 -5.55
CA HIS A 67 21.80 8.09 -6.23
C HIS A 67 21.51 7.72 -7.69
N PRO A 68 21.24 8.71 -8.56
CA PRO A 68 20.91 8.47 -9.96
C PRO A 68 22.05 7.83 -10.77
N GLU A 69 23.28 7.87 -10.26
CA GLU A 69 24.45 7.22 -10.85
C GLU A 69 24.47 5.69 -10.65
N ILE A 70 23.72 5.16 -9.68
CA ILE A 70 23.66 3.72 -9.39
C ILE A 70 22.55 3.09 -10.22
N THR A 71 22.91 2.14 -11.06
CA THR A 71 21.98 1.39 -11.90
C THR A 71 21.62 0.04 -11.26
N PRO A 72 20.51 -0.61 -11.69
CA PRO A 72 20.17 -1.97 -11.23
C PRO A 72 21.27 -3.00 -11.52
N ASP A 73 22.10 -2.76 -12.52
CA ASP A 73 23.22 -3.66 -12.84
C ASP A 73 24.34 -3.55 -11.81
N ASP A 74 24.46 -2.45 -11.07
CA ASP A 74 25.46 -2.28 -10.01
C ASP A 74 25.07 -3.03 -8.73
N ILE A 75 23.81 -3.42 -8.58
CA ILE A 75 23.26 -4.06 -7.38
C ILE A 75 23.47 -5.58 -7.44
N VAL A 76 24.15 -6.13 -6.43
CA VAL A 76 24.39 -7.58 -6.29
C VAL A 76 23.44 -8.26 -5.31
N LYS A 77 22.95 -7.53 -4.30
CA LYS A 77 22.04 -8.07 -3.28
C LYS A 77 21.19 -6.96 -2.67
N VAL A 78 19.93 -7.29 -2.36
CA VAL A 78 19.05 -6.45 -1.54
C VAL A 78 18.56 -7.30 -0.37
N VAL A 79 18.65 -6.81 0.86
CA VAL A 79 18.11 -7.50 2.05
C VAL A 79 17.05 -6.62 2.68
N ALA A 80 15.81 -7.10 2.71
CA ALA A 80 14.69 -6.43 3.37
C ALA A 80 14.44 -7.03 4.75
N HIS A 81 14.77 -6.27 5.78
CA HIS A 81 14.55 -6.61 7.19
C HIS A 81 13.17 -6.13 7.61
N THR A 82 12.29 -7.05 8.03
CA THR A 82 10.87 -6.78 8.33
C THR A 82 10.43 -7.48 9.61
N THR A 83 9.16 -7.30 10.02
CA THR A 83 8.53 -8.15 11.04
C THR A 83 8.43 -9.61 10.58
N SER A 84 8.39 -10.55 11.52
CA SER A 84 8.19 -11.99 11.26
C SER A 84 6.97 -12.29 10.39
N ILE A 85 5.86 -11.60 10.63
CA ILE A 85 4.61 -11.77 9.88
C ILE A 85 4.72 -11.29 8.43
N THR A 86 5.46 -10.20 8.20
CA THR A 86 5.69 -9.64 6.87
C THR A 86 6.61 -10.54 6.05
N HIS A 87 7.67 -11.08 6.68
CA HIS A 87 8.54 -12.09 6.09
C HIS A 87 7.74 -13.35 5.71
N LYS A 88 6.98 -13.93 6.65
CA LYS A 88 6.16 -15.14 6.44
C LYS A 88 5.19 -15.04 5.25
N TYR A 89 4.60 -13.87 5.02
CA TYR A 89 3.66 -13.63 3.91
C TYR A 89 4.30 -12.93 2.71
N SER A 90 5.63 -12.91 2.65
CA SER A 90 6.34 -12.52 1.44
C SER A 90 6.48 -13.74 0.53
N VAL A 91 5.94 -13.65 -0.68
CA VAL A 91 6.12 -14.69 -1.69
C VAL A 91 7.56 -14.65 -2.22
N ASP A 92 8.21 -15.81 -2.22
CA ASP A 92 9.58 -15.99 -2.72
C ASP A 92 9.67 -15.81 -4.24
N ALA A 93 10.88 -15.51 -4.73
CA ALA A 93 11.10 -15.16 -6.13
C ALA A 93 10.71 -16.28 -7.12
N ASP A 94 10.92 -17.54 -6.74
CA ASP A 94 10.59 -18.73 -7.52
C ASP A 94 9.09 -19.11 -7.48
N ALA A 95 8.34 -18.57 -6.51
CA ALA A 95 6.92 -18.81 -6.33
C ALA A 95 6.01 -17.73 -6.99
N ILE A 96 6.58 -16.78 -7.72
CA ILE A 96 5.83 -15.73 -8.44
C ILE A 96 5.16 -16.33 -9.69
N THR A 97 3.91 -16.76 -9.54
CA THR A 97 3.14 -17.43 -10.61
C THR A 97 1.86 -16.69 -11.03
N SER A 98 1.51 -15.60 -10.35
CA SER A 98 0.33 -14.79 -10.61
C SER A 98 0.53 -13.34 -10.20
N VAL A 99 -0.35 -12.45 -10.67
CA VAL A 99 -0.35 -11.05 -10.24
C VAL A 99 -0.49 -10.93 -8.72
N VAL A 100 -1.36 -11.72 -8.09
CA VAL A 100 -1.53 -11.71 -6.63
C VAL A 100 -0.23 -12.15 -5.93
N ALA A 101 0.43 -13.19 -6.45
CA ALA A 101 1.72 -13.63 -5.92
C ALA A 101 2.78 -12.52 -5.99
N ALA A 102 2.86 -11.80 -7.12
CA ALA A 102 3.72 -10.64 -7.29
C ALA A 102 3.38 -9.49 -6.31
N GLN A 103 2.10 -9.21 -6.08
CA GLN A 103 1.63 -8.23 -5.09
C GLN A 103 1.91 -8.64 -3.63
N LEU A 104 2.23 -9.91 -3.41
CA LEU A 104 2.63 -10.45 -2.12
C LEU A 104 4.15 -10.73 -2.03
N SER A 105 4.95 -10.42 -3.04
CA SER A 105 6.39 -10.68 -3.07
C SER A 105 7.24 -9.42 -2.82
N HIS A 106 8.11 -9.41 -1.80
CA HIS A 106 9.17 -8.39 -1.69
C HIS A 106 10.20 -8.49 -2.83
N PRO A 107 10.66 -9.70 -3.22
CA PRO A 107 11.51 -9.85 -4.40
C PRO A 107 10.96 -9.13 -5.62
N TYR A 108 9.69 -9.33 -5.96
CA TYR A 108 9.07 -8.68 -7.11
C TYR A 108 9.03 -7.14 -6.99
N VAL A 109 8.53 -6.62 -5.86
CA VAL A 109 8.37 -5.16 -5.69
C VAL A 109 9.72 -4.45 -5.64
N CYS A 110 10.75 -5.06 -5.06
CA CYS A 110 12.12 -4.53 -5.09
C CYS A 110 12.63 -4.47 -6.53
N SER A 111 12.44 -5.54 -7.31
CA SER A 111 12.85 -5.59 -8.72
C SER A 111 12.20 -4.49 -9.55
N VAL A 112 10.87 -4.37 -9.55
CA VAL A 112 10.19 -3.36 -10.39
C VAL A 112 10.48 -1.93 -9.92
N THR A 113 10.64 -1.73 -8.61
CA THR A 113 11.03 -0.42 -8.07
C THR A 113 12.43 -0.03 -8.51
N LEU A 114 13.38 -0.96 -8.52
CA LEU A 114 14.76 -0.68 -8.92
C LEU A 114 14.94 -0.62 -10.44
N LEU A 115 14.27 -1.48 -11.20
CA LEU A 115 14.36 -1.54 -12.66
C LEU A 115 13.53 -0.44 -13.34
N GLU A 116 12.30 -0.22 -12.90
CA GLU A 116 11.32 0.63 -13.61
C GLU A 116 10.95 1.90 -12.86
N GLY A 117 11.27 1.97 -11.56
CA GLY A 117 11.08 3.17 -10.74
C GLY A 117 9.75 3.19 -10.04
N ASN A 118 8.89 2.22 -10.29
CA ASN A 118 7.55 2.19 -9.75
C ASN A 118 7.07 0.76 -9.49
N ALA A 119 6.07 0.66 -8.62
CA ALA A 119 5.31 -0.56 -8.36
C ALA A 119 3.82 -0.22 -8.42
N PHE A 120 3.38 0.22 -9.60
CA PHE A 120 2.00 0.63 -9.86
C PHE A 120 1.32 -0.32 -10.84
N ILE A 121 0.06 -0.05 -11.23
CA ILE A 121 -0.76 -1.00 -11.98
C ILE A 121 -0.07 -1.57 -13.24
N ASP A 122 0.75 -0.77 -13.93
CA ASP A 122 1.42 -1.21 -15.16
C ASP A 122 2.56 -2.21 -14.90
N GLN A 123 3.05 -2.31 -13.65
CA GLN A 123 4.02 -3.31 -13.21
C GLN A 123 3.34 -4.61 -12.73
N PHE A 124 2.01 -4.67 -12.65
CA PHE A 124 1.29 -5.85 -12.15
C PHE A 124 0.41 -6.44 -13.25
N THR A 125 1.02 -6.75 -14.39
CA THR A 125 0.37 -7.40 -15.53
C THR A 125 0.93 -8.81 -15.75
N GLU A 126 0.19 -9.65 -16.46
CA GLU A 126 0.63 -11.00 -16.83
C GLU A 126 1.96 -11.03 -17.60
N GLU A 127 2.23 -9.98 -18.38
CA GLU A 127 3.49 -9.82 -19.09
C GLU A 127 4.63 -9.49 -18.12
N LYS A 128 4.42 -8.50 -17.23
CA LYS A 128 5.45 -8.05 -16.30
C LYS A 128 5.84 -9.06 -15.24
N ILE A 129 4.90 -9.91 -14.80
CA ILE A 129 5.24 -10.97 -13.84
C ILE A 129 6.05 -12.11 -14.46
N LYS A 130 6.10 -12.19 -15.80
CA LYS A 130 6.86 -13.20 -16.56
C LYS A 130 8.13 -12.61 -17.19
N ASP A 131 8.41 -11.33 -16.98
CA ASP A 131 9.59 -10.68 -17.54
C ASP A 131 10.87 -11.29 -16.92
N PRO A 132 11.75 -11.91 -17.72
CA PRO A 132 12.95 -12.55 -17.21
C PRO A 132 13.88 -11.56 -16.49
N LYS A 133 13.94 -10.28 -16.88
CA LYS A 133 14.79 -9.29 -16.19
C LYS A 133 14.30 -9.03 -14.76
N ILE A 134 12.99 -8.94 -14.58
CA ILE A 134 12.38 -8.73 -13.26
C ILE A 134 12.59 -9.95 -12.37
N LEU A 135 12.38 -11.15 -12.91
CA LEU A 135 12.55 -12.41 -12.19
C LEU A 135 14.02 -12.72 -11.86
N GLU A 136 14.96 -12.43 -12.76
CA GLU A 136 16.39 -12.57 -12.46
C GLU A 136 16.86 -11.57 -11.39
N PHE A 137 16.37 -10.33 -11.43
CA PHE A 137 16.66 -9.38 -10.34
C PHE A 137 16.05 -9.84 -9.02
N ALA A 138 14.85 -10.43 -9.04
CA ALA A 138 14.14 -10.85 -7.83
C ALA A 138 14.96 -11.88 -7.02
N LYS A 139 15.76 -12.71 -7.69
CA LYS A 139 16.67 -13.67 -7.04
C LYS A 139 17.79 -13.01 -6.21
N LYS A 140 18.08 -11.72 -6.43
CA LYS A 140 19.04 -10.94 -5.62
C LYS A 140 18.45 -10.43 -4.31
N VAL A 141 17.13 -10.59 -4.11
CA VAL A 141 16.40 -10.01 -2.98
C VAL A 141 16.13 -11.08 -1.93
N GLU A 142 16.58 -10.82 -0.72
CA GLU A 142 16.32 -11.64 0.46
C GLU A 142 15.39 -10.88 1.41
N VAL A 143 14.49 -11.60 2.07
CA VAL A 143 13.62 -11.04 3.13
C VAL A 143 13.95 -11.76 4.41
N VAL A 144 14.18 -11.00 5.47
CA VAL A 144 14.48 -11.57 6.79
C VAL A 144 13.64 -10.88 7.86
N SER A 145 13.43 -11.60 8.95
CA SER A 145 12.82 -11.03 10.15
C SER A 145 13.89 -10.35 11.02
N ASP A 146 13.59 -9.16 11.51
CA ASP A 146 14.46 -8.37 12.41
C ASP A 146 13.80 -8.23 13.78
N GLU A 147 14.49 -8.69 14.83
CA GLU A 147 13.98 -8.70 16.21
C GLU A 147 13.73 -7.29 16.76
N GLU A 148 14.51 -6.29 16.35
CA GLU A 148 14.32 -4.92 16.79
C GLU A 148 13.08 -4.30 16.14
N ILE A 149 12.80 -4.66 14.88
CA ILE A 149 11.55 -4.28 14.21
C ILE A 149 10.35 -4.97 14.88
N GLU A 150 10.48 -6.23 15.30
CA GLU A 150 9.41 -6.98 15.96
C GLU A 150 8.99 -6.37 17.31
N LYS A 151 9.95 -5.78 18.05
CA LYS A 151 9.71 -5.11 19.33
C LYS A 151 9.05 -3.73 19.19
N LEU A 152 8.98 -3.19 17.97
CA LEU A 152 8.38 -1.88 17.75
C LEU A 152 6.87 -1.89 18.09
N PRO A 153 6.33 -0.78 18.60
CA PRO A 153 4.90 -0.66 18.87
C PRO A 153 4.08 -0.87 17.58
N ARG A 154 2.85 -1.40 17.71
CA ARG A 154 1.98 -1.79 16.59
C ARG A 154 1.79 -0.72 15.51
N HIS A 155 1.84 0.57 15.87
CA HIS A 155 1.69 1.67 14.91
C HIS A 155 2.92 1.84 13.98
N LEU A 156 4.06 1.21 14.30
CA LEU A 156 5.29 1.14 13.49
C LEU A 156 5.49 -0.23 12.84
N ARG A 157 4.48 -1.11 12.83
CA ARG A 157 4.56 -2.48 12.30
C ARG A 157 4.96 -2.62 10.82
N TYR A 158 4.98 -1.51 10.08
CA TYR A 158 5.40 -1.48 8.68
C TYR A 158 6.84 -0.98 8.50
N THR A 159 7.58 -0.80 9.60
CA THR A 159 8.99 -0.44 9.54
C THR A 159 9.78 -1.51 8.79
N VAL A 160 10.63 -1.04 7.89
CA VAL A 160 11.58 -1.86 7.14
C VAL A 160 12.96 -1.23 7.27
N LYS A 161 14.00 -2.06 7.32
CA LYS A 161 15.36 -1.66 6.94
C LYS A 161 15.73 -2.37 5.66
N VAL A 162 16.37 -1.69 4.73
CA VAL A 162 16.77 -2.27 3.44
C VAL A 162 18.25 -2.05 3.23
N ASP A 163 18.99 -3.14 3.05
CA ASP A 163 20.41 -3.09 2.70
C ASP A 163 20.54 -3.30 1.19
N VAL A 164 21.16 -2.33 0.50
CA VAL A 164 21.47 -2.42 -0.93
C VAL A 164 22.97 -2.59 -1.09
N HIS A 165 23.41 -3.78 -1.52
CA HIS A 165 24.80 -4.11 -1.73
C HIS A 165 25.19 -3.92 -3.20
N LEU A 166 26.27 -3.19 -3.44
CA LEU A 166 26.80 -2.93 -4.77
C LEU A 166 27.97 -3.84 -5.13
N LYS A 167 28.24 -3.94 -6.44
CA LYS A 167 29.41 -4.64 -7.01
C LYS A 167 30.75 -4.09 -6.54
N ASP A 168 30.82 -2.79 -6.24
CA ASP A 168 32.04 -2.11 -5.76
C ASP A 168 32.28 -2.29 -4.25
N GLY A 169 31.41 -3.04 -3.57
CA GLY A 169 31.50 -3.33 -2.14
C GLY A 169 30.80 -2.32 -1.23
N ARG A 170 30.29 -1.19 -1.75
CA ARG A 170 29.46 -0.27 -0.97
C ARG A 170 28.15 -0.94 -0.54
N VAL A 171 27.67 -0.55 0.64
CA VAL A 171 26.38 -0.96 1.17
C VAL A 171 25.62 0.28 1.62
N PHE A 172 24.38 0.41 1.17
CA PHE A 172 23.48 1.47 1.59
C PHE A 172 22.43 0.88 2.53
N ASN A 173 22.29 1.46 3.72
CA ASN A 173 21.29 1.07 4.70
C ASN A 173 20.15 2.09 4.68
N LEU A 174 18.97 1.66 4.27
CA LEU A 174 17.78 2.48 4.15
C LEU A 174 16.81 2.10 5.27
N GLN A 175 15.99 3.05 5.73
CA GLN A 175 14.93 2.77 6.68
C GLN A 175 13.71 3.62 6.38
N GLU A 176 12.52 3.01 6.46
CA GLU A 176 11.24 3.71 6.37
C GLU A 176 10.23 3.05 7.30
N SER A 177 9.44 3.86 8.02
CA SER A 177 8.48 3.40 9.02
C SER A 177 7.03 3.65 8.62
N PHE A 178 6.77 4.65 7.77
CA PHE A 178 5.42 5.03 7.38
C PHE A 178 5.21 4.82 5.89
N PRO A 179 4.34 3.87 5.50
CA PRO A 179 4.06 3.64 4.09
C PRO A 179 3.40 4.88 3.48
N LYS A 180 3.69 5.15 2.20
CA LYS A 180 3.10 6.27 1.48
C LYS A 180 1.56 6.19 1.54
N GLY A 181 0.92 7.29 1.95
CA GLY A 181 -0.51 7.43 2.21
C GLY A 181 -0.93 7.12 3.65
N HIS A 182 0.00 6.79 4.54
CA HIS A 182 -0.24 6.81 5.99
C HIS A 182 -0.44 8.25 6.49
N PRO A 183 -1.20 8.53 7.57
CA PRO A 183 -1.36 9.90 8.08
C PRO A 183 -0.03 10.62 8.40
N LYS A 184 1.00 9.88 8.79
CA LYS A 184 2.38 10.40 9.01
C LYS A 184 3.27 10.45 7.75
N ASN A 185 2.80 9.94 6.62
CA ASN A 185 3.44 10.04 5.31
C ASN A 185 2.34 10.18 4.24
N PRO A 186 1.58 11.28 4.25
CA PRO A 186 0.41 11.43 3.39
C PRO A 186 0.83 11.59 1.92
N PHE A 187 -0.16 11.51 1.02
CA PHE A 187 0.04 11.96 -0.35
C PHE A 187 0.17 13.48 -0.36
N THR A 188 1.02 14.00 -1.24
CA THR A 188 0.85 15.37 -1.72
C THR A 188 -0.41 15.45 -2.57
N HIS A 189 -0.93 16.67 -2.76
CA HIS A 189 -2.07 16.89 -3.63
C HIS A 189 -1.78 16.39 -5.07
N GLU A 190 -0.58 16.68 -5.57
CA GLU A 190 -0.12 16.26 -6.90
C GLU A 190 -0.07 14.73 -7.05
N GLU A 191 0.43 14.02 -6.04
CA GLU A 191 0.48 12.55 -6.04
C GLU A 191 -0.91 11.93 -6.02
N LEU A 192 -1.84 12.51 -5.25
CA LEU A 192 -3.22 12.04 -5.22
C LEU A 192 -3.90 12.24 -6.58
N LEU A 193 -3.73 13.41 -7.20
CA LEU A 193 -4.24 13.69 -8.53
C LEU A 193 -3.61 12.80 -9.60
N TRP A 194 -2.28 12.65 -9.59
CA TRP A 194 -1.56 11.77 -10.50
C TRP A 194 -2.11 10.35 -10.41
N LYS A 195 -2.23 9.82 -9.18
CA LYS A 195 -2.76 8.47 -8.96
C LYS A 195 -4.19 8.35 -9.46
N PHE A 196 -5.05 9.32 -9.14
CA PHE A 196 -6.44 9.32 -9.59
C PHE A 196 -6.51 9.29 -11.13
N LYS A 197 -5.80 10.20 -11.81
CA LYS A 197 -5.76 10.28 -13.28
C LYS A 197 -5.22 8.98 -13.89
N ALA A 198 -4.15 8.42 -13.33
CA ALA A 198 -3.55 7.17 -13.82
C ALA A 198 -4.52 5.98 -13.75
N LEU A 199 -5.36 5.91 -12.71
CA LEU A 199 -6.39 4.87 -12.57
C LEU A 199 -7.63 5.17 -13.40
N ALA A 200 -8.14 6.40 -13.31
CA ALA A 200 -9.35 6.84 -14.00
C ALA A 200 -9.19 6.79 -15.52
N GLY A 201 -8.01 7.12 -16.05
CA GLY A 201 -7.72 7.07 -17.48
C GLY A 201 -7.87 5.68 -18.10
N LYS A 202 -7.78 4.60 -17.30
CA LYS A 202 -8.05 3.22 -17.77
C LYS A 202 -9.55 2.95 -17.97
N ALA A 203 -10.42 3.69 -17.30
CA ALA A 203 -11.88 3.57 -17.40
C ALA A 203 -12.50 4.69 -18.26
N PHE A 204 -11.93 5.90 -18.21
CA PHE A 204 -12.39 7.10 -18.89
C PHE A 204 -11.25 7.67 -19.75
N PRO A 205 -11.18 7.31 -21.04
CA PRO A 205 -10.14 7.82 -21.93
C PRO A 205 -10.22 9.33 -22.20
N ASP A 206 -11.38 9.96 -21.95
CA ASP A 206 -11.55 11.40 -22.08
C ASP A 206 -11.01 12.14 -20.84
N GLU A 207 -9.83 12.75 -20.98
CA GLU A 207 -9.19 13.54 -19.93
C GLU A 207 -10.10 14.65 -19.38
N LYS A 208 -10.91 15.30 -20.23
CA LYS A 208 -11.82 16.37 -19.78
C LYS A 208 -12.86 15.84 -18.81
N LYS A 209 -13.32 14.61 -19.02
CA LYS A 209 -14.24 13.93 -18.10
C LYS A 209 -13.54 13.63 -16.77
N THR A 210 -12.30 13.14 -16.81
CA THR A 210 -11.51 12.93 -15.60
C THR A 210 -11.30 14.22 -14.80
N GLU A 211 -10.98 15.34 -15.44
CA GLU A 211 -10.84 16.64 -14.75
C GLU A 211 -12.16 17.10 -14.12
N LYS A 212 -13.29 16.93 -14.81
CA LYS A 212 -14.61 17.24 -14.23
C LYS A 212 -14.92 16.39 -13.00
N ILE A 213 -14.53 15.11 -13.01
CA ILE A 213 -14.74 14.23 -11.85
C ILE A 213 -13.89 14.70 -10.67
N ILE A 214 -12.63 15.07 -10.93
CA ILE A 214 -11.74 15.62 -9.90
C ILE A 214 -12.36 16.88 -9.29
N ASP A 215 -12.78 17.83 -10.13
CA ASP A 215 -13.38 19.08 -9.69
C ASP A 215 -14.65 18.85 -8.84
N ALA A 216 -15.54 17.97 -9.30
CA ALA A 216 -16.76 17.63 -8.56
C ALA A 216 -16.48 16.94 -7.21
N VAL A 217 -15.40 16.17 -7.08
CA VAL A 217 -15.00 15.54 -5.82
C VAL A 217 -14.38 16.56 -4.86
N LEU A 218 -13.59 17.50 -5.37
CA LEU A 218 -12.93 18.52 -4.55
C LEU A 218 -13.87 19.61 -4.04
N HIS A 219 -15.01 19.81 -4.72
CA HIS A 219 -16.06 20.77 -4.35
C HIS A 219 -17.40 20.06 -4.11
N MET A 220 -17.35 18.86 -3.51
CA MET A 220 -18.54 18.00 -3.37
C MET A 220 -19.62 18.64 -2.48
N GLU A 221 -19.22 19.48 -1.52
CA GLU A 221 -20.10 20.25 -0.65
C GLU A 221 -20.97 21.28 -1.40
N ASP A 222 -20.53 21.72 -2.58
CA ASP A 222 -21.21 22.72 -3.40
C ASP A 222 -22.21 22.10 -4.40
N LEU A 223 -22.25 20.76 -4.48
CA LEU A 223 -23.16 20.05 -5.38
C LEU A 223 -24.61 20.23 -4.93
N LYS A 224 -25.42 20.80 -5.83
CA LYS A 224 -26.87 20.95 -5.60
C LYS A 224 -27.64 19.63 -5.73
N ASN A 225 -27.11 18.69 -6.51
CA ASN A 225 -27.72 17.40 -6.77
C ASN A 225 -26.63 16.34 -6.95
N PHE A 226 -26.67 15.29 -6.13
CA PHE A 226 -25.70 14.20 -6.20
C PHE A 226 -25.86 13.34 -7.47
N ASN A 227 -27.04 13.37 -8.11
CA ASN A 227 -27.27 12.63 -9.35
C ASN A 227 -26.33 13.10 -10.47
N ASP A 228 -26.09 14.41 -10.58
CA ASP A 228 -25.20 15.01 -11.57
C ASP A 228 -23.77 14.42 -11.48
N PHE A 229 -23.30 14.17 -10.24
CA PHE A 229 -22.03 13.50 -9.99
C PHE A 229 -22.06 12.02 -10.40
N THR A 230 -23.13 11.29 -10.07
CA THR A 230 -23.24 9.87 -10.46
C THR A 230 -23.33 9.68 -11.98
N GLU A 231 -24.00 10.59 -12.70
CA GLU A 231 -24.06 10.59 -14.15
C GLU A 231 -22.67 10.83 -14.75
N LEU A 232 -21.88 11.72 -14.15
CA LEU A 232 -20.50 11.97 -14.55
C LEU A 232 -19.61 10.73 -14.40
N LEU A 233 -19.88 9.84 -13.44
CA LEU A 233 -19.15 8.57 -13.26
C LEU A 233 -19.60 7.45 -14.22
N SER A 234 -20.69 7.63 -14.96
CA SER A 234 -21.19 6.58 -15.85
C SER A 234 -20.26 6.39 -17.06
N ALA A 235 -19.97 5.13 -17.43
CA ALA A 235 -19.08 4.82 -18.56
C ALA A 235 -19.73 5.09 -19.94
N ARG A 236 -21.04 5.34 -19.96
CA ARG A 236 -21.80 5.67 -21.17
C ARG A 236 -22.10 7.16 -21.16
N GLY A 237 -21.70 7.87 -22.22
CA GLY A 237 -22.36 9.12 -22.59
C GLY A 237 -23.74 8.82 -23.15
#